data_AF-A0A4Q7AN44-F1
#
_entry.id   AF-A0A4Q7AN44-F1
#
_cell.length_a   1.000
_cell.length_b   1.000
_cell.length_c   1.000
_cell.angle_alpha   90.00
_cell.angle_beta   90.00
_cell.angle_gamma   90.00
#
_symmetry.space_group_name_H-M   'P 1'
#
loop_
_entity.id
_entity.type
_entity.pdbx_description
1 polymer ?
#
loop_
_entity_poly.entity_id
_entity_poly.type
_entity_poly.pdbx_seq_one_letter_code
_entity_poly.pdbx_strand_id
1 'polypeptide(L)'
;MRYKIIDVYKLQDIQRYIAKCLKTQSPQFIVIESNRTLCKELDIIDVDLEKSLATWATGEKIALKIIHKSDHIEKFYNIDH
;
A
#
# COMPACT_ATOMS: atom_id res chain seq x y z
N MET A 1 -4.43 9.95 -4.18
CA MET A 1 -4.36 9.07 -5.38
C MET A 1 -4.78 7.69 -4.94
N ARG A 2 -5.66 7.00 -5.69
CA ARG A 2 -6.25 5.75 -5.22
C ARG A 2 -5.37 4.55 -5.50
N TYR A 3 -5.14 3.76 -4.45
CA TYR A 3 -4.42 2.50 -4.51
C TYR A 3 -5.32 1.38 -4.01
N LYS A 4 -5.20 0.21 -4.62
CA LYS A 4 -5.90 -1.00 -4.24
C LYS A 4 -4.91 -1.96 -3.59
N ILE A 5 -5.27 -2.55 -2.45
CA ILE A 5 -4.45 -3.58 -1.83
C ILE A 5 -4.44 -4.81 -2.73
N ILE A 6 -3.26 -5.25 -3.14
CA ILE A 6 -3.07 -6.42 -4.02
C ILE A 6 -2.35 -7.55 -3.31
N ASP A 7 -1.64 -7.26 -2.21
CA ASP A 7 -1.01 -8.31 -1.42
C ASP A 7 -0.82 -7.92 0.04
N VAL A 8 -0.64 -8.94 0.87
CA VAL A 8 -0.38 -8.80 2.31
C VAL A 8 0.71 -9.79 2.72
N TYR A 9 1.65 -9.32 3.52
CA TYR A 9 2.69 -10.14 4.10
C TYR A 9 3.02 -9.66 5.51
N LYS A 10 3.67 -10.51 6.30
CA LYS A 10 4.18 -10.15 7.62
C LYS A 10 5.70 -10.07 7.55
N LEU A 11 6.27 -9.00 8.09
CA LEU A 11 7.70 -8.91 8.33
C LEU A 11 7.90 -8.48 9.78
N GLN A 12 8.68 -9.26 10.54
CA GLN A 12 8.96 -8.97 11.95
C GLN A 12 7.70 -8.72 12.79
N ASP A 13 6.69 -9.59 12.65
CA ASP A 13 5.36 -9.51 13.29
C ASP A 13 4.47 -8.31 12.91
N ILE A 14 4.93 -7.44 12.00
CA ILE A 14 4.13 -6.31 11.52
C ILE A 14 3.47 -6.66 10.19
N GLN A 15 2.17 -6.37 10.08
CA GLN A 15 1.43 -6.52 8.82
C GLN A 15 1.78 -5.42 7.83
N ARG A 16 2.22 -5.84 6.64
CA ARG A 16 2.54 -4.97 5.52
C ARG A 16 1.67 -5.31 4.32
N TYR A 17 1.35 -4.29 3.56
CA TYR A 17 0.44 -4.37 2.43
C TYR A 17 1.09 -3.80 1.20
N ILE A 18 0.99 -4.53 0.09
CA ILE A 18 1.37 -4.02 -1.22
C ILE A 18 0.10 -3.44 -1.85
N ALA A 19 0.15 -2.17 -2.21
CA ALA A 19 -0.95 -1.50 -2.86
C ALA A 19 -0.52 -1.04 -4.26
N LYS A 20 -1.40 -1.23 -5.24
CA LYS A 20 -1.21 -0.81 -6.64
C LYS A 20 -2.07 0.40 -6.96
N CYS A 21 -1.47 1.41 -7.58
CA CYS A 21 -2.15 2.59 -8.08
C CYS A 21 -3.18 2.20 -9.14
N LEU A 22 -4.38 2.75 -9.03
CA LEU A 22 -5.47 2.48 -9.98
C LEU A 22 -5.34 3.29 -11.28
N LYS A 23 -4.38 4.21 -11.39
CA LYS A 23 -4.17 4.99 -12.62
C LYS A 23 -3.51 4.11 -13.68
N THR A 24 -4.23 3.88 -14.78
CA THR A 24 -3.87 2.93 -15.86
C THR A 24 -2.56 3.25 -16.58
N GLN A 25 -2.15 4.52 -16.64
CA GLN A 25 -1.01 4.94 -17.45
C GLN A 25 0.35 4.80 -16.75
N SER A 26 0.39 4.59 -15.43
CA SER A 26 1.64 4.46 -14.68
C SER A 26 1.38 3.62 -13.43
N PRO A 27 1.56 2.28 -13.51
CA PRO A 27 1.33 1.41 -12.38
C PRO A 27 2.39 1.67 -11.31
N GLN A 28 2.05 2.53 -10.35
CA GLN A 28 2.82 2.75 -9.14
C GLN A 28 2.41 1.74 -8.08
N PHE A 29 3.37 1.34 -7.28
CA PHE A 29 3.18 0.40 -6.20
C PHE A 29 3.80 0.99 -4.94
N ILE A 30 3.17 0.71 -3.81
CA ILE A 30 3.64 1.17 -2.51
C ILE A 30 3.51 0.05 -1.50
N VAL A 31 4.39 0.08 -0.50
CA VAL A 31 4.27 -0.74 0.70
C VAL A 31 3.78 0.12 1.83
N ILE A 32 2.77 -0.38 2.52
CA ILE A 32 2.13 0.30 3.62
C ILE A 32 2.19 -0.59 4.84
N GLU A 33 2.50 0.04 5.96
CA GLU A 33 2.44 -0.56 7.27
C GLU A 33 1.17 -0.07 7.99
N SER A 34 0.45 -1.02 8.60
CA SER A 34 -0.79 -0.74 9.32
C SER A 34 -0.98 -1.72 10.46
N ASN A 35 -1.42 -1.21 11.61
CA ASN A 35 -1.87 -2.02 12.74
C ASN A 35 -3.29 -2.56 12.53
N ARG A 36 -4.01 -2.07 11.52
CA ARG A 36 -5.33 -2.58 11.13
C ARG A 36 -5.18 -3.59 9.99
N THR A 37 -6.01 -4.62 10.02
CA THR A 37 -6.14 -5.59 8.94
C THR A 37 -6.82 -4.95 7.74
N LEU A 38 -6.15 -4.96 6.59
CA LEU A 38 -6.72 -4.58 5.30
C LEU A 38 -7.00 -5.84 4.46
N CYS A 39 -8.14 -5.86 3.79
CA CYS A 39 -8.62 -6.88 2.88
C CYS A 39 -8.00 -6.70 1.49
N LYS A 40 -7.23 -7.72 1.09
CA LYS A 40 -6.72 -7.87 -0.28
C LYS A 40 -7.87 -7.77 -1.29
N GLU A 41 -7.62 -7.03 -2.36
CA GLU A 41 -8.52 -6.83 -3.50
C GLU A 41 -9.90 -6.19 -3.24
N LEU A 42 -10.23 -5.89 -1.99
CA LEU A 42 -11.45 -5.18 -1.61
C LEU A 42 -11.14 -3.75 -1.21
N ASP A 43 -10.05 -3.57 -0.48
CA ASP A 43 -9.73 -2.27 0.10
C ASP A 43 -9.06 -1.34 -0.89
N ILE A 44 -9.62 -0.13 -0.94
CA ILE A 44 -9.08 1.00 -1.68
C ILE A 44 -8.74 2.10 -0.67
N ILE A 45 -7.53 2.61 -0.81
CA ILE A 45 -6.98 3.66 0.02
C ILE A 45 -6.67 4.87 -0.84
N ASP A 46 -6.81 6.05 -0.27
CA ASP A 46 -6.36 7.30 -0.85
C ASP A 46 -4.99 7.66 -0.27
N VAL A 47 -4.04 7.86 -1.17
CA VAL A 47 -2.63 8.05 -0.83
C VAL A 47 -2.21 9.47 -1.20
N ASP A 48 -1.65 10.18 -0.22
CA ASP A 48 -0.94 11.43 -0.38
C ASP A 48 0.56 11.12 -0.35
N LEU A 49 1.16 11.05 -1.54
CA LEU A 49 2.58 10.75 -1.71
C LEU A 49 3.48 11.89 -1.22
N GLU A 50 3.01 13.14 -1.26
CA GLU A 50 3.80 14.30 -0.79
C GLU A 50 3.95 14.25 0.72
N LYS A 51 2.87 13.85 1.42
CA LYS A 51 2.89 13.68 2.88
C LYS A 51 3.32 12.30 3.33
N SER A 52 3.52 11.35 2.41
CA SER A 52 3.77 9.93 2.70
C SER A 52 2.71 9.30 3.61
N LEU A 53 1.45 9.70 3.41
CA LEU A 53 0.30 9.26 4.20
C LEU A 53 -0.71 8.53 3.32
N ALA A 54 -1.42 7.57 3.90
CA ALA A 54 -2.57 6.98 3.26
C ALA A 54 -3.79 6.97 4.21
N THR A 55 -4.96 7.17 3.65
CA THR A 55 -6.26 7.14 4.31
C THR A 55 -7.17 6.16 3.60
N TRP A 56 -8.30 5.79 4.20
CA TRP A 56 -9.32 5.05 3.45
C TRP A 56 -9.90 5.90 2.32
N ALA A 57 -10.38 5.25 1.25
CA ALA A 57 -11.13 5.94 0.19
C ALA A 57 -12.45 6.58 0.71
N THR A 58 -12.93 6.18 1.89
CA THR A 58 -14.06 6.81 2.60
C THR A 58 -13.68 8.12 3.32
N GLY A 59 -12.40 8.49 3.36
CA GLY A 59 -11.89 9.67 4.06
C GLY A 59 -11.54 9.45 5.53
N GLU A 60 -11.76 8.25 6.06
CA GLU A 60 -11.33 7.92 7.41
C GLU A 60 -9.80 7.90 7.52
N LYS A 61 -9.29 8.63 8.52
CA LYS A 61 -7.86 8.67 8.85
C LYS A 61 -7.46 7.36 9.50
N ILE A 62 -6.86 6.49 8.70
CA ILE A 62 -6.04 5.40 9.21
C ILE A 62 -4.59 5.88 9.25
N ALA A 63 -3.88 5.55 10.32
CA ALA A 63 -2.44 5.81 10.44
C ALA A 63 -1.68 4.81 9.56
N LEU A 64 -1.84 4.94 8.23
CA LEU A 64 -1.08 4.16 7.27
C LEU A 64 0.24 4.86 6.98
N LYS A 65 1.33 4.16 7.23
CA LYS A 65 2.67 4.64 6.93
C LYS A 65 3.17 4.03 5.64
N ILE A 66 3.49 4.87 4.66
CA ILE A 66 4.16 4.41 3.44
C ILE A 66 5.63 4.19 3.78
N ILE A 67 6.12 2.97 3.60
CA ILE A 67 7.52 2.61 3.89
C ILE A 67 8.35 2.39 2.62
N HIS A 68 7.70 2.13 1.49
CA HIS A 68 8.40 1.97 0.21
C HIS A 68 7.51 2.38 -0.98
N LYS A 69 8.13 2.87 -2.06
CA LYS A 69 7.48 3.22 -3.33
C LYS A 69 8.31 2.69 -4.51
N SER A 70 7.66 2.16 -5.53
CA SER A 70 8.31 1.68 -6.76
C SER A 70 7.31 1.66 -7.93
N ASP A 71 7.78 1.85 -9.15
CA ASP A 71 6.97 1.67 -10.37
C ASP A 71 6.94 0.21 -10.86
N HIS A 72 7.71 -0.69 -10.22
CA HIS A 72 7.79 -2.11 -10.57
C HIS A 72 7.47 -2.98 -9.36
N ILE A 73 6.65 -4.02 -9.57
CA ILE A 73 6.24 -4.94 -8.51
C ILE A 73 7.35 -5.92 -8.08
N GLU A 74 8.22 -6.32 -9.02
CA GLU A 74 9.33 -7.26 -8.78
C GLU A 74 10.26 -6.77 -7.67
N LYS A 75 10.42 -5.45 -7.54
CA LYS A 75 11.23 -4.83 -6.48
C LYS A 75 10.70 -5.11 -5.07
N PHE A 76 9.41 -5.40 -4.89
CA PHE A 76 8.86 -5.77 -3.58
C PHE A 76 8.99 -7.26 -3.28
N TYR A 77 8.94 -8.11 -4.31
CA TYR A 77 9.10 -9.56 -4.13
C TYR A 77 10.57 -9.97 -3.94
N ASN A 78 11.52 -9.12 -4.30
CA ASN A 78 12.94 -9.29 -3.98
C ASN A 78 13.29 -8.97 -2.52
N ILE A 79 12.32 -8.65 -1.65
CA ILE A 79 12.62 -8.17 -0.29
C ILE A 79 13.02 -9.27 0.69
N ASP A 80 12.68 -10.55 0.50
CA ASP A 80 13.27 -11.63 1.30
C ASP A 80 12.99 -12.98 0.65
N HIS A 81 14.06 -13.72 0.35
CA HIS A 81 14.06 -15.16 0.11
C HIS A 81 15.14 -15.80 0.97
#